data_AF-A0A258RLT4-F1
#
_entry.id   AF-A0A258RLT4-F1
#
_cell.length_a   1.000
_cell.length_b   1.000
_cell.length_c   1.000
_cell.angle_alpha   90.00
_cell.angle_beta   90.00
_cell.angle_gamma   90.00
#
_symmetry.space_group_name_H-M   'P 1'
#
loop_
_entity.id
_entity.type
_entity.pdbx_description
1 polymer ?
#
loop_
_entity_poly.entity_id
_entity_poly.type
_entity_poly.pdbx_seq_one_letter_code
_entity_poly.pdbx_strand_id
1 'polypeptide(L)'
;MKMKILAIIAAMLAFVAAPGLAQAHGQTSMTLHYGDIDLNSRKGQAVLDRRIAQIAYQLCDTANQRFGANVRAEQRACRDNIDVGVRTRIDNRQSPHLITR
;
A
#
# COMPACT_ATOMS: atom_id res chain seq x y z
N MET A 1 59.39 -34.14 15.25
CA MET A 1 57.96 -34.26 15.63
C MET A 1 57.15 -33.19 14.91
N LYS A 2 56.10 -33.61 14.19
CA LYS A 2 54.80 -32.94 13.93
C LYS A 2 54.77 -31.41 13.71
N MET A 3 54.42 -31.03 12.47
CA MET A 3 53.74 -29.78 12.09
C MET A 3 52.52 -29.51 12.99
N LYS A 4 52.11 -28.23 13.14
CA LYS A 4 50.87 -27.69 12.55
C LYS A 4 50.57 -26.25 13.00
N ILE A 5 50.50 -25.36 12.00
CA ILE A 5 49.40 -24.44 11.68
C ILE A 5 48.98 -23.43 12.76
N LEU A 6 49.31 -22.17 12.52
CA LEU A 6 48.61 -20.96 13.00
C LEU A 6 48.78 -19.92 11.87
N ALA A 7 47.82 -19.13 11.41
CA ALA A 7 46.39 -19.01 11.60
C ALA A 7 45.92 -18.13 10.43
N ILE A 8 44.98 -18.58 9.59
CA ILE A 8 44.29 -17.70 8.64
C ILE A 8 42.81 -18.04 8.73
N ILE A 9 42.09 -17.28 9.55
CA ILE A 9 40.64 -17.17 9.48
C ILE A 9 40.30 -15.70 9.73
N ALA A 10 40.43 -14.86 8.69
CA ALA A 10 39.74 -13.58 8.67
C ALA A 10 38.31 -13.87 8.21
N ALA A 11 37.43 -14.07 9.18
CA ALA A 11 36.02 -14.31 8.96
C ALA A 11 35.40 -13.12 8.22
N MET A 12 34.73 -13.44 7.11
CA MET A 12 33.80 -12.54 6.42
C MET A 12 32.60 -12.21 7.33
N LEU A 13 31.89 -11.13 6.95
CA LEU A 13 30.49 -10.80 7.27
C LEU A 13 30.25 -9.95 8.52
N ALA A 14 30.22 -8.63 8.30
CA ALA A 14 29.34 -7.75 9.05
C ALA A 14 28.43 -6.99 8.07
N PHE A 15 27.55 -7.72 7.37
CA PHE A 15 26.34 -7.13 6.82
C PHE A 15 25.38 -6.97 8.01
N VAL A 16 25.53 -5.87 8.75
CA VAL A 16 24.66 -5.55 9.88
C VAL A 16 23.26 -5.25 9.35
N ALA A 17 22.46 -6.31 9.34
CA ALA A 17 21.02 -6.37 9.62
C ALA A 17 20.28 -5.03 9.65
N ALA A 18 19.62 -4.70 8.54
CA ALA A 18 18.42 -3.88 8.59
C ALA A 18 17.19 -4.74 8.26
N PRO A 19 16.66 -5.55 9.20
CA PRO A 19 15.29 -5.99 9.12
C PRO A 19 14.44 -4.87 9.74
N GLY A 20 14.35 -3.74 9.05
CA GLY A 20 13.13 -2.96 9.10
C GLY A 20 12.08 -3.77 8.34
N LEU A 21 11.59 -4.85 8.96
CA LEU A 21 10.42 -5.56 8.47
C LEU A 21 9.29 -4.55 8.53
N ALA A 22 9.05 -3.89 7.39
CA ALA A 22 7.77 -3.31 7.07
C ALA A 22 6.76 -4.35 7.48
N GLN A 23 6.03 -4.05 8.56
CA GLN A 23 5.01 -4.93 9.08
C GLN A 23 4.06 -5.14 7.91
N ALA A 24 4.14 -6.32 7.30
CA ALA A 24 3.14 -6.80 6.37
C ALA A 24 1.87 -7.02 7.21
N HIS A 25 1.25 -5.92 7.65
CA HIS A 25 -0.16 -5.88 7.92
C HIS A 25 -0.76 -6.50 6.67
N GLY A 26 -1.35 -7.70 6.82
CA GLY A 26 -1.86 -8.48 5.70
C GLY A 26 -2.56 -7.52 4.75
N GLN A 27 -2.05 -7.42 3.52
CA GLN A 27 -2.56 -6.45 2.57
C GLN A 27 -3.99 -6.87 2.22
N THR A 28 -4.95 -6.41 3.01
CA THR A 28 -6.36 -6.59 2.73
C THR A 28 -6.63 -5.79 1.47
N SER A 29 -6.66 -6.50 0.35
CA SER A 29 -6.93 -5.93 -0.96
C SER A 29 -8.39 -6.23 -1.29
N MET A 30 -9.06 -5.23 -1.84
CA MET A 30 -10.45 -5.35 -2.28
C MET A 30 -10.55 -4.89 -3.72
N THR A 31 -11.27 -5.66 -4.54
CA THR A 31 -11.47 -5.33 -5.95
C THR A 31 -12.58 -4.30 -6.10
N LEU A 32 -12.25 -3.14 -6.65
CA LEU A 32 -13.23 -2.13 -7.08
C LEU A 32 -13.57 -2.35 -8.55
N HIS A 33 -14.82 -2.74 -8.82
CA HIS A 33 -15.36 -2.75 -10.18
C HIS A 33 -15.85 -1.33 -10.52
N TYR A 34 -15.39 -0.78 -11.66
CA TYR A 34 -15.78 0.55 -12.14
C TYR A 34 -15.99 0.62 -13.66
N GLY A 35 -15.88 -0.52 -14.38
CA GLY A 35 -16.07 -0.55 -15.84
C GLY A 35 -17.50 -0.25 -16.29
N ASP A 36 -18.45 -0.29 -15.35
CA ASP A 36 -19.85 0.09 -15.52
C ASP A 36 -20.11 1.60 -15.32
N ILE A 37 -19.09 2.35 -14.90
CA ILE A 37 -19.22 3.77 -14.54
C ILE A 37 -18.64 4.65 -15.65
N ASP A 38 -19.45 5.58 -16.15
CA ASP A 38 -18.95 6.66 -17.02
C ASP A 38 -18.19 7.72 -16.21
N LEU A 39 -16.87 7.55 -16.15
CA LEU A 39 -15.94 8.44 -15.44
C LEU A 39 -15.82 9.84 -16.09
N ASN A 40 -16.33 10.05 -17.31
CA ASN A 40 -16.34 11.38 -17.93
C ASN A 40 -17.54 12.23 -17.49
N SER A 41 -18.51 11.62 -16.80
CA SER A 41 -19.69 12.33 -16.28
C SER A 41 -19.54 12.68 -14.81
N ARG A 42 -20.09 13.83 -14.39
CA ARG A 42 -20.18 14.19 -12.96
C ARG A 42 -20.90 13.14 -12.13
N LYS A 43 -21.93 12.51 -12.71
CA LYS A 43 -22.70 11.45 -12.06
C LYS A 43 -21.84 10.20 -11.84
N GLY A 44 -21.05 9.78 -12.82
CA GLY A 44 -20.18 8.62 -12.68
C GLY A 44 -19.03 8.86 -11.72
N GLN A 45 -18.42 10.04 -11.72
CA GLN A 45 -17.43 10.43 -10.71
C GLN A 45 -18.01 10.35 -9.29
N ALA A 46 -19.23 10.85 -9.05
CA ALA A 46 -19.89 10.73 -7.76
C ALA A 46 -20.26 9.27 -7.37
N VAL A 47 -20.49 8.39 -8.35
CA VAL A 47 -20.68 6.95 -8.08
C VAL A 47 -19.35 6.30 -7.69
N LEU A 48 -18.27 6.63 -8.40
CA LEU A 48 -16.92 6.16 -8.09
C LEU A 48 -16.50 6.59 -6.68
N ASP A 49 -16.64 7.88 -6.34
CA ASP A 49 -16.29 8.42 -5.02
C ASP A 49 -17.04 7.68 -3.90
N ARG A 50 -18.33 7.40 -4.08
CA ARG A 50 -19.10 6.62 -3.11
C ARG A 50 -18.57 5.19 -2.94
N ARG A 51 -18.17 4.54 -4.02
CA ARG A 51 -17.59 3.17 -3.95
C ARG A 51 -16.21 3.19 -3.29
N ILE A 52 -15.35 4.15 -3.62
CA ILE A 52 -14.04 4.33 -2.98
C ILE A 52 -14.23 4.51 -1.48
N ALA A 53 -15.15 5.39 -1.08
CA ALA A 53 -15.45 5.61 0.33
C ALA A 53 -15.85 4.30 1.02
N GLN A 54 -16.81 3.55 0.47
CA GLN A 54 -17.25 2.27 1.05
C GLN A 54 -16.11 1.28 1.25
N ILE A 55 -15.23 1.13 0.26
CA ILE A 55 -14.05 0.25 0.36
C ILE A 55 -13.09 0.79 1.42
N ALA A 56 -12.84 2.09 1.44
CA ALA A 56 -11.96 2.71 2.42
C ALA A 56 -12.46 2.54 3.86
N TYR A 57 -13.78 2.60 4.08
CA TYR A 57 -14.39 2.24 5.36
C TYR A 57 -14.13 0.78 5.71
N GLN A 58 -14.33 -0.15 4.78
CA GLN A 58 -14.15 -1.58 5.07
C GLN A 58 -12.69 -1.96 5.35
N LEU A 59 -11.74 -1.31 4.68
CA LEU A 59 -10.31 -1.60 4.83
C LEU A 59 -9.69 -0.88 6.04
N CYS A 60 -10.07 0.37 6.29
CA CYS A 60 -9.44 1.20 7.32
C CYS A 60 -10.17 1.17 8.66
N ASP A 61 -11.46 0.82 8.69
CA ASP A 61 -12.25 0.73 9.92
C ASP A 61 -12.25 -0.71 10.43
N THR A 62 -11.10 -1.12 10.98
CA THR A 62 -11.00 -2.40 11.68
C THR A 62 -11.72 -2.31 13.02
N ALA A 63 -12.44 -3.37 13.39
CA ALA A 63 -13.43 -3.45 14.47
C ALA A 63 -12.94 -3.19 15.92
N ASN A 64 -11.82 -2.50 16.14
CA ASN A 64 -11.31 -2.19 17.47
C ASN A 64 -11.77 -0.80 17.93
N GLN A 65 -12.93 -0.81 18.60
CA GLN A 65 -13.66 0.32 19.20
C GLN A 65 -12.91 1.12 20.29
N ARG A 66 -11.57 1.06 20.37
CA ARG A 66 -10.77 1.81 21.33
C ARG A 66 -10.10 3.00 20.65
N PHE A 67 -10.87 4.05 20.37
CA PHE A 67 -10.36 5.18 19.57
C PHE A 67 -9.94 6.37 20.43
N GLY A 68 -8.63 6.45 20.74
CA GLY A 68 -7.95 7.70 21.07
C GLY A 68 -7.76 8.59 19.83
N ALA A 69 -7.35 9.85 20.02
CA ALA A 69 -7.18 10.82 18.92
C ALA A 69 -6.23 10.34 17.80
N ASN A 70 -5.17 9.59 18.17
CA ASN A 70 -4.18 9.05 17.23
C ASN A 70 -4.77 8.02 16.27
N VAL A 71 -5.59 7.09 16.77
CA VAL A 71 -6.20 6.05 15.93
C VAL A 71 -7.15 6.69 14.91
N ARG A 72 -7.87 7.75 15.27
CA ARG A 72 -8.71 8.50 14.33
C ARG A 72 -7.88 9.19 13.24
N ALA A 73 -6.67 9.65 13.55
CA ALA A 73 -5.77 10.24 12.57
C ALA A 73 -5.23 9.18 11.59
N GLU A 74 -4.84 8.02 12.10
CA GLU A 74 -4.38 6.89 11.28
C GLU A 74 -5.47 6.36 10.35
N GLN A 75 -6.71 6.26 10.83
CA GLN A 75 -7.85 5.87 10.00
C GLN A 75 -8.12 6.87 8.87
N ARG A 76 -8.02 8.18 9.15
CA ARG A 76 -8.14 9.21 8.10
C ARG A 76 -7.03 9.06 7.06
N ALA A 77 -5.78 8.97 7.51
CA ALA A 77 -4.64 8.79 6.63
C ALA A 77 -4.77 7.52 5.77
N CYS A 78 -5.28 6.42 6.32
CA CYS A 78 -5.56 5.20 5.57
C CYS A 78 -6.59 5.44 4.45
N ARG A 79 -7.69 6.14 4.74
CA ARG A 79 -8.73 6.43 3.74
C ARG A 79 -8.22 7.34 2.62
N ASP A 80 -7.43 8.34 2.97
CA ASP A 80 -6.81 9.27 2.01
C ASP A 80 -5.84 8.52 1.09
N ASN A 81 -5.04 7.60 1.64
CA ASN A 81 -4.12 6.76 0.86
C ASN A 81 -4.86 5.84 -0.13
N ILE A 82 -6.02 5.30 0.26
CA ILE A 82 -6.84 4.48 -0.65
C ILE A 82 -7.39 5.34 -1.79
N ASP A 83 -7.93 6.51 -1.47
CA ASP A 83 -8.49 7.42 -2.47
C ASP A 83 -7.45 7.85 -3.51
N VAL A 84 -6.30 8.34 -3.05
CA VAL A 84 -5.18 8.73 -3.92
C VAL A 84 -4.71 7.53 -4.75
N GLY A 85 -4.53 6.36 -4.11
CA GLY A 85 -4.06 5.14 -4.79
C GLY A 85 -5.01 4.64 -5.88
N VAL A 86 -6.33 4.71 -5.65
CA VAL A 86 -7.33 4.33 -6.66
C VAL A 86 -7.31 5.30 -7.83
N ARG A 87 -7.31 6.61 -7.56
CA ARG A 87 -7.30 7.65 -8.60
C ARG A 87 -6.06 7.56 -9.48
N THR A 88 -4.87 7.44 -8.88
CA THR A 88 -3.63 7.22 -9.63
C THR A 88 -3.70 5.98 -10.54
N ARG A 89 -4.29 4.87 -10.07
CA ARG A 89 -4.44 3.66 -10.90
C ARG A 89 -5.44 3.84 -12.05
N ILE A 90 -6.52 4.59 -11.82
CA ILE A 90 -7.50 4.91 -12.86
C ILE A 90 -6.86 5.82 -13.91
N ASP A 91 -6.20 6.90 -13.49
CA ASP A 91 -5.53 7.85 -14.37
C ASP A 91 -4.45 7.18 -15.23
N ASN A 92 -3.62 6.32 -14.61
CA ASN A 92 -2.62 5.54 -15.33
C ASN A 92 -3.24 4.56 -16.34
N ARG A 93 -4.40 3.95 -16.01
CA ARG A 93 -5.11 3.05 -16.94
C ARG A 93 -5.83 3.81 -18.06
N GLN A 94 -6.25 5.05 -17.83
CA GLN A 94 -6.84 5.91 -18.85
C GLN A 94 -5.78 6.61 -19.73
N SER A 95 -4.53 6.69 -19.25
CA SER A 95 -3.39 7.27 -19.96
C SER A 95 -2.37 6.27 -20.52
N PRO A 96 -2.74 5.11 -21.12
CA PRO A 96 -1.75 4.16 -21.65
C PRO A 96 -1.09 4.65 -22.96
N HIS A 97 -1.46 5.83 -23.46
CA HIS A 97 -1.12 6.31 -24.81
C HIS A 97 -0.45 7.68 -24.92
N LEU A 98 0.14 8.23 -23.85
CA LEU A 98 1.08 9.37 -24.00
C LEU A 98 2.52 8.90 -24.26
N ILE A 99 2.69 7.79 -24.98
CA ILE A 99 3.88 7.51 -25.79
C ILE A 99 3.48 7.79 -27.23
N THR A 100 3.33 9.07 -27.58
CA THR A 100 3.46 9.51 -28.97
C THR A 100 4.95 9.55 -29.28
N ARG A 101 5.32 8.84 -30.35
CA ARG A 101 6.65 8.64 -30.91
C ARG A 101 7.47 9.92 -31.09
#